data_AF-B7Q5J2-F1
#
_entry.id   AF-B7Q5J2-F1
#
_cell.length_a   1.000
_cell.length_b   1.000
_cell.length_c   1.000
_cell.angle_alpha   90.00
_cell.angle_beta   90.00
_cell.angle_gamma   90.00
#
_symmetry.space_group_name_H-M   'P 1'
#
loop_
_entity.id
_entity.type
_entity.pdbx_description
1 polymer ?
#
loop_
_entity_poly.entity_id
_entity_poly.type
_entity_poly.pdbx_seq_one_letter_code
_entity_poly.pdbx_strand_id
1 'polypeptide(L)'
;SGLYSVLADEPADISGMEQLKLGLRFVDMKIKTARGEFVGMVSLEEMNAEAISNAILQVLEELGLNLKTLAGQGYDGCSSMSGCISGVQARIRKQQLPALYFHWASHHLDLV
;
A
#
# COMPACT_ATOMS: atom_id res chain seq x y z
N SER A 1 -10.74 14.99 -8.07
CA SER A 1 -9.97 13.91 -7.45
C SER A 1 -8.74 13.65 -8.29
N GLY A 2 -7.55 13.65 -7.69
CA GLY A 2 -6.29 13.35 -8.36
C GLY A 2 -5.98 11.85 -8.31
N LEU A 3 -5.01 11.40 -9.10
CA LEU A 3 -4.48 10.04 -9.02
C LEU A 3 -3.66 9.88 -7.73
N TYR A 4 -3.68 8.68 -7.16
CA TYR A 4 -2.88 8.34 -5.98
C TYR A 4 -2.21 6.99 -6.12
N SER A 5 -1.18 6.76 -5.31
CA SER A 5 -0.54 5.46 -5.13
C SER A 5 -0.64 5.04 -3.69
N VAL A 6 -0.86 3.74 -3.46
CA VAL A 6 -0.74 3.15 -2.13
C VAL A 6 0.68 2.68 -1.90
N LEU A 7 1.08 2.78 -0.64
CA LEU A 7 2.40 2.49 -0.15
C LEU A 7 2.21 1.57 1.06
N ALA A 8 2.78 0.37 1.02
CA ALA A 8 2.69 -0.56 2.16
C ALA A 8 4.04 -1.19 2.47
N ASP A 9 4.32 -1.32 3.76
CA ASP A 9 5.55 -1.92 4.29
C ASP A 9 5.19 -2.79 5.48
N GLU A 10 5.83 -3.94 5.62
CA GLU A 10 5.64 -4.89 6.72
C GLU A 10 6.53 -4.48 7.92
N PRO A 11 6.01 -3.83 8.99
CA PRO A 11 6.77 -3.65 10.21
C PRO A 11 6.97 -4.94 10.99
N ALA A 12 8.04 -4.92 11.78
CA ALA A 12 8.43 -5.95 12.73
C ALA A 12 7.30 -6.36 13.69
N ASP A 13 7.29 -7.66 14.01
CA ASP A 13 6.41 -8.29 15.02
C ASP A 13 6.44 -7.53 16.36
N ILE A 14 5.27 -7.05 16.78
CA ILE A 14 5.08 -6.47 18.11
C ILE A 14 4.12 -7.40 18.86
N SER A 15 4.65 -8.15 19.82
CA SER A 15 3.87 -9.00 20.74
C SER A 15 3.12 -10.17 20.08
N GLY A 16 3.64 -10.73 18.99
CA GLY A 16 3.04 -11.85 18.26
C GLY A 16 1.96 -11.45 17.26
N MET A 17 1.82 -10.15 16.99
CA MET A 17 0.94 -9.61 15.95
C MET A 17 1.77 -8.88 14.92
N GLU A 18 1.56 -9.27 13.67
CA GLU A 18 2.15 -8.63 12.52
C GLU A 18 1.36 -7.34 12.21
N GLN A 19 2.08 -6.24 12.00
CA GLN A 19 1.46 -4.96 11.64
C GLN A 19 1.75 -4.65 10.18
N LEU A 20 0.89 -3.91 9.51
CA LEU A 20 1.10 -3.41 8.15
C LEU A 20 1.10 -1.89 8.20
N LYS A 21 2.22 -1.25 7.83
CA LYS A 21 2.28 0.21 7.71
C LYS A 21 1.70 0.61 6.36
N LEU A 22 0.79 1.58 6.38
CA LEU A 22 0.17 2.11 5.17
C LEU A 22 0.45 3.59 5.01
N GLY A 23 0.72 3.97 3.77
CA GLY A 23 0.85 5.35 3.34
C GLY A 23 0.18 5.57 1.99
N LEU A 24 0.03 6.85 1.65
CA LEU A 24 -0.46 7.30 0.36
C LEU A 24 0.53 8.27 -0.26
N ARG A 25 0.64 8.22 -1.58
CA ARG A 25 1.37 9.22 -2.35
C ARG A 25 0.46 9.80 -3.43
N PHE A 26 0.32 11.12 -3.45
CA PHE A 26 -0.54 11.83 -4.39
C PHE A 26 0.03 13.20 -4.73
N VAL A 27 -0.53 13.85 -5.74
CA VAL A 27 -0.21 15.25 -6.07
C VAL A 27 -1.20 16.16 -5.36
N ASP A 28 -0.70 17.01 -4.46
CA ASP A 28 -1.50 18.08 -3.90
C ASP A 28 -1.67 19.19 -4.94
N MET A 29 -2.89 19.33 -5.45
CA MET A 29 -3.20 20.28 -6.52
C MET A 29 -3.14 21.74 -6.08
N LYS A 30 -3.21 22.04 -4.77
CA LYS A 30 -3.10 23.41 -4.25
C LYS A 30 -1.67 23.91 -4.34
N ILE A 31 -0.72 23.07 -3.92
CA ILE A 31 0.72 23.41 -3.91
C ILE A 31 1.48 22.88 -5.12
N LYS A 32 0.82 22.08 -5.98
CA LYS A 32 1.36 21.44 -7.19
C LYS A 32 2.58 20.55 -6.93
N THR A 33 2.59 19.86 -5.80
CA THR A 33 3.72 19.04 -5.34
C THR A 33 3.27 17.63 -5.00
N ALA A 34 4.12 16.64 -5.28
CA ALA A 34 3.91 15.27 -4.83
C ALA A 34 4.11 15.18 -3.32
N ARG A 35 3.15 14.61 -2.61
CA ARG A 35 3.16 14.46 -1.16
C ARG A 35 2.94 13.01 -0.77
N GLY A 36 3.66 12.57 0.26
CA GLY A 36 3.41 11.33 0.97
C GLY A 36 2.68 11.62 2.27
N GLU A 37 1.72 10.78 2.64
CA GLU A 37 1.08 10.83 3.94
C GLU A 37 1.06 9.44 4.56
N PHE A 38 1.36 9.37 5.85
CA PHE A 38 1.15 8.17 6.64
C PHE A 38 -0.33 8.04 6.96
N VAL A 39 -0.89 6.87 6.68
CA VAL A 39 -2.29 6.56 6.95
C VAL A 39 -2.43 5.92 8.32
N GLY A 40 -1.59 4.94 8.63
CA GLY A 40 -1.69 4.20 9.88
C GLY A 40 -1.02 2.83 9.83
N MET A 41 -1.24 2.08 10.90
CA MET A 41 -0.81 0.69 11.03
C MET A 41 -2.05 -0.19 11.17
N VAL A 42 -2.09 -1.30 10.43
CA VAL A 42 -3.17 -2.29 10.50
C VAL A 42 -2.61 -3.55 11.13
N SER A 43 -3.18 -4.02 12.23
CA SER A 43 -2.83 -5.32 12.81
C SER A 43 -3.45 -6.44 11.99
N LEU A 44 -2.65 -7.43 11.61
CA LEU A 44 -3.07 -8.62 10.88
C LEU A 44 -2.74 -9.86 11.72
N GLU A 45 -3.64 -10.85 11.66
CA GLU A 45 -3.37 -12.17 12.25
C GLU A 45 -2.35 -12.96 11.40
N GLU A 46 -2.26 -12.66 10.10
CA GLU A 46 -1.33 -13.29 9.16
C GLU A 46 -0.82 -12.29 8.09
N MET A 47 0.48 -12.23 7.81
CA MET A 47 1.12 -11.53 6.67
C MET A 47 1.18 -12.40 5.40
N ASN A 48 0.07 -13.02 5.04
CA ASN A 48 -0.04 -13.61 3.71
C ASN A 48 -0.52 -12.57 2.69
N ALA A 49 -0.20 -12.78 1.41
CA ALA A 49 -0.51 -11.82 0.35
C ALA A 49 -2.01 -11.50 0.20
N GLU A 50 -2.88 -12.43 0.58
CA GLU A 50 -4.33 -12.23 0.56
C GLU A 50 -4.79 -11.31 1.69
N ALA A 51 -4.40 -11.60 2.93
CA ALA A 51 -4.69 -10.78 4.10
C ALA A 51 -4.21 -9.34 3.91
N ILE A 52 -2.97 -9.16 3.46
CA ILE A 52 -2.40 -7.82 3.21
C ILE A 52 -3.18 -7.08 2.12
N SER A 53 -3.50 -7.74 1.00
CA SER A 53 -4.23 -7.10 -0.09
C SER A 53 -5.66 -6.68 0.31
N ASN A 54 -6.34 -7.51 1.09
CA ASN A 54 -7.69 -7.22 1.59
C ASN A 54 -7.65 -6.04 2.57
N ALA A 55 -6.68 -6.03 3.48
CA ALA A 55 -6.49 -4.94 4.43
C ALA A 55 -6.21 -3.60 3.72
N ILE A 56 -5.36 -3.61 2.69
CA ILE A 56 -5.11 -2.41 1.87
C ILE A 56 -6.42 -1.91 1.24
N LEU A 57 -7.18 -2.79 0.58
CA LEU A 57 -8.42 -2.40 -0.11
C LEU A 57 -9.46 -1.87 0.87
N GLN A 58 -9.60 -2.50 2.04
CA GLN A 58 -10.51 -2.06 3.09
C GLN A 58 -10.14 -0.66 3.60
N VAL A 59 -8.86 -0.40 3.90
CA VAL A 59 -8.43 0.93 4.35
C VAL A 59 -8.67 1.99 3.28
N LEU A 60 -8.43 1.68 2.00
CA LEU A 60 -8.74 2.61 0.91
C LEU A 60 -10.24 2.91 0.84
N GLU A 61 -11.10 1.92 1.04
CA GLU A 61 -12.55 2.08 1.10
C GLU A 61 -12.99 2.91 2.31
N GLU A 62 -12.45 2.66 3.50
CA GLU A 62 -12.72 3.40 4.74
C GLU A 62 -12.33 4.89 4.63
N LEU A 63 -11.24 5.18 3.91
CA LEU A 63 -10.83 6.55 3.58
C LEU A 63 -11.71 7.21 2.49
N GLY A 64 -12.66 6.48 1.91
CA GLY A 64 -13.51 6.96 0.81
C GLY A 64 -12.74 7.15 -0.51
N LEU A 65 -11.60 6.48 -0.68
CA LEU A 65 -10.77 6.60 -1.87
C LEU A 65 -11.30 5.74 -3.01
N ASN A 66 -11.42 6.35 -4.18
CA ASN A 66 -11.89 5.65 -5.36
C ASN A 66 -10.78 4.80 -5.98
N LEU A 67 -10.94 3.48 -5.98
CA LEU A 67 -9.99 2.54 -6.59
C LEU A 67 -9.73 2.83 -8.08
N LYS A 68 -10.68 3.45 -8.81
CA LYS A 68 -10.45 3.87 -10.20
C LYS A 68 -9.36 4.92 -10.36
N THR A 69 -9.03 5.64 -9.29
CA THR A 69 -7.95 6.64 -9.24
C THR A 69 -6.65 6.11 -8.63
N LEU A 70 -6.61 4.83 -8.24
CA LEU A 70 -5.38 4.15 -7.87
C LEU A 70 -4.51 3.94 -9.12
N ALA A 71 -3.38 4.63 -9.17
CA ALA A 71 -2.44 4.61 -10.29
C ALA A 71 -1.17 3.80 -10.00
N GLY A 72 -0.84 3.59 -8.73
CA GLY A 72 0.39 2.91 -8.34
C GLY A 72 0.31 2.19 -7.01
N GLN A 73 1.21 1.24 -6.84
CA GLN A 73 1.35 0.43 -5.63
C GLN A 73 2.84 0.19 -5.36
N GLY A 74 3.31 0.68 -4.21
CA GLY A 74 4.70 0.56 -3.78
C GLY A 74 4.81 -0.37 -2.58
N TYR A 75 5.49 -1.50 -2.77
CA TYR A 75 5.72 -2.51 -1.73
C TYR A 75 7.16 -2.98 -1.72
N ASP A 76 7.56 -3.65 -0.65
CA ASP A 76 8.86 -4.32 -0.59
C ASP A 76 9.02 -5.40 -1.69
N GLY A 77 10.23 -5.96 -1.76
CA GLY A 77 10.61 -6.95 -2.76
C GLY A 77 10.26 -8.39 -2.38
N CYS A 78 9.70 -8.63 -1.19
CA CYS A 78 9.36 -9.97 -0.73
C CYS A 78 8.38 -10.64 -1.68
N SER A 79 8.45 -11.96 -1.79
CA SER A 79 7.59 -12.72 -2.72
C SER A 79 6.09 -12.58 -2.41
N SER A 80 5.73 -12.40 -1.13
CA SER A 80 4.36 -12.10 -0.67
C SER A 80 3.86 -10.78 -1.24
N MET A 81 4.71 -9.77 -1.35
CA MET A 81 4.36 -8.44 -1.82
C MET A 81 4.51 -8.28 -3.34
N SER A 82 5.68 -8.62 -3.86
CA SER A 82 6.12 -8.38 -5.24
C SER A 82 5.71 -9.48 -6.23
N GLY A 83 5.25 -10.64 -5.75
CA GLY A 83 4.93 -11.80 -6.58
C GLY A 83 3.90 -11.49 -7.67
N CYS A 84 4.22 -11.80 -8.93
CA CYS A 84 3.39 -11.49 -10.09
C CYS A 84 2.18 -12.41 -10.30
N ILE A 85 2.14 -13.55 -9.61
CA ILE A 85 1.04 -14.53 -9.70
C ILE A 85 0.11 -14.39 -8.50
N SER A 86 0.69 -14.47 -7.29
CA SER A 86 -0.06 -14.52 -6.04
C SER A 86 0.35 -13.46 -5.02
N GLY A 87 1.28 -12.56 -5.35
CA GLY A 87 1.65 -11.49 -4.43
C GLY A 87 0.57 -10.41 -4.31
N VAL A 88 0.74 -9.52 -3.34
CA VAL A 88 -0.14 -8.37 -3.11
C VAL A 88 -0.28 -7.54 -4.39
N GLN A 89 0.83 -7.29 -5.09
CA GLN A 89 0.80 -6.50 -6.32
C GLN A 89 -0.08 -7.11 -7.42
N ALA A 90 -0.06 -8.44 -7.55
CA ALA A 90 -0.89 -9.16 -8.50
C ALA A 90 -2.36 -9.11 -8.10
N ARG A 91 -2.67 -9.23 -6.80
CA ARG A 91 -4.04 -9.20 -6.27
C ARG A 91 -4.69 -7.84 -6.47
N ILE A 92 -4.01 -6.76 -6.14
CA ILE A 92 -4.52 -5.40 -6.33
C ILE A 92 -4.65 -5.06 -7.82
N ARG A 93 -3.72 -5.53 -8.68
CA ARG A 93 -3.85 -5.40 -10.14
C ARG A 93 -5.07 -6.11 -10.72
N LYS A 94 -5.53 -7.21 -10.13
CA LYS A 94 -6.79 -7.85 -10.56
C LYS A 94 -8.00 -6.95 -10.32
N GLN A 95 -7.98 -6.12 -9.27
CA GLN A 95 -9.05 -5.17 -8.98
C GLN A 95 -8.91 -3.89 -9.81
N GLN A 96 -7.67 -3.45 -10.06
CA GLN A 96 -7.38 -2.27 -10.87
C GLN A 96 -6.15 -2.48 -11.75
N LEU A 97 -6.40 -2.92 -12.98
CA LEU A 97 -5.36 -3.26 -13.98
C LEU A 97 -4.32 -2.14 -14.22
N PRO A 98 -4.70 -0.84 -14.24
CA PRO A 98 -3.76 0.26 -14.44
C PRO A 98 -2.79 0.52 -13.27
N ALA A 99 -3.01 -0.06 -12.08
CA ALA A 99 -2.16 0.21 -10.93
C ALA A 99 -0.75 -0.38 -11.14
N LEU A 100 0.24 0.48 -11.33
CA LEU A 100 1.62 0.07 -11.59
C LEU A 100 2.33 -0.31 -10.29
N TYR A 101 2.92 -1.50 -10.28
CA TYR A 101 3.83 -1.90 -9.21
C TYR A 101 5.18 -1.22 -9.36
N PHE A 102 5.71 -0.73 -8.25
CA PHE A 102 7.10 -0.33 -8.13
C PHE A 102 7.68 -0.92 -6.84
N HIS A 103 8.93 -1.37 -6.92
CA HIS A 103 9.65 -1.80 -5.74
C HIS A 103 9.92 -0.60 -4.84
N TRP A 104 9.53 -0.72 -3.58
CA TRP A 104 9.74 0.29 -2.56
C TRP A 104 10.81 -0.20 -1.58
N ALA A 105 12.02 0.35 -1.71
CA ALA A 105 13.17 -0.04 -0.91
C ALA A 105 13.23 0.67 0.46
N SER A 106 12.09 0.99 1.07
CA SER A 106 12.07 1.83 2.27
C SER A 106 12.29 1.04 3.55
N HIS A 107 13.52 0.59 3.81
CA HIS A 107 13.91 0.12 5.14
C HIS A 107 14.06 1.26 6.17
N HIS A 108 13.92 2.53 5.74
CA HIS A 108 14.08 3.74 6.55
C HIS A 108 13.13 4.84 6.10
N LEU A 109 11.81 4.68 6.28
CA LEU A 109 10.92 5.84 6.26
C LEU A 109 11.04 6.59 7.58
N ASP A 110 11.92 7.60 7.61
CA ASP A 110 11.71 8.76 8.46
C ASP A 110 10.59 9.59 7.81
N LEU A 111 9.36 9.32 8.22
CA LEU A 111 8.23 10.21 8.01
C LEU A 111 8.42 11.40 8.97
N VAL A 112 9.26 12.36 8.57
CA VAL A 112 9.43 13.65 9.28
C VAL A 112 8.24 14.57 8.98
#